data_AF-A0A934TIJ1-F1
#
_entry.id   AF-A0A934TIJ1-F1
#
_cell.length_a   1.000
_cell.length_b   1.000
_cell.length_c   1.000
_cell.angle_alpha   90.00
_cell.angle_beta   90.00
_cell.angle_gamma   90.00
#
_symmetry.space_group_name_H-M   'P 1'
#
loop_
_entity.id
_entity.type
_entity.pdbx_description
1 polymer ?
#
loop_
_entity_poly.entity_id
_entity_poly.type
_entity_poly.pdbx_seq_one_letter_code
_entity_poly.pdbx_strand_id
1 'polypeptide(L)'
;MDPAAPSTQAEAGAPDTLCRPEGAYRVVLPDWGGWLRILDGAAGDGDGEDGAQADVDRLLQGWLRRAVRLRPPGAAEFAPLASVAAMPADLADALLAEGARLFDAEARALDLRVTRDGDTVVLRCAAGSGVSALRLRPLSLAERNACLRPHLGLVDGVPSVDAAGYEIALVAASTVLAEGGRALGRAEVAALPVALGEALAREARALSDPDAAAEIEAFLAAGLPHPDIELAGLCLAYGLSPAEAEALPAATARRLGAAAQLVGAAGSAATPAIANRPPDDPGRGALPDTLTRIVVRDG
;
A
#
# COMPACT_ATOMS: atom_id res chain seq x y z
N MET A 1 -30.73 -33.52 40.99
CA MET A 1 -31.06 -32.76 39.77
C MET A 1 -29.90 -31.80 39.55
N ASP A 2 -28.90 -32.26 38.81
CA ASP A 2 -27.75 -31.44 38.41
C ASP A 2 -28.02 -30.85 37.03
N PRO A 3 -27.78 -29.54 36.80
CA PRO A 3 -27.86 -28.98 35.46
C PRO A 3 -26.61 -29.38 34.68
N ALA A 4 -26.81 -30.16 33.62
CA ALA A 4 -25.78 -30.52 32.66
C ALA A 4 -25.21 -29.26 31.99
N ALA A 5 -23.87 -29.16 32.02
CA ALA A 5 -23.12 -28.13 31.32
C ALA A 5 -23.33 -28.24 29.79
N PRO A 6 -23.38 -27.10 29.07
CA PRO A 6 -23.55 -27.11 27.62
C PRO A 6 -22.31 -27.71 26.94
N SER A 7 -22.55 -28.74 26.15
CA SER A 7 -21.58 -29.36 25.25
C SER A 7 -21.06 -28.33 24.24
N THR A 8 -19.75 -28.11 24.28
CA THR A 8 -19.00 -27.37 23.26
C THR A 8 -19.08 -28.10 21.91
N GLN A 9 -19.92 -27.58 21.01
CA GLN A 9 -19.80 -27.82 19.57
C GLN A 9 -18.89 -26.74 18.99
N ALA A 10 -17.66 -27.12 18.62
CA ALA A 10 -16.88 -26.58 17.51
C ALA A 10 -15.50 -27.27 17.43
N GLU A 11 -15.45 -28.59 17.19
CA GLU A 11 -14.26 -29.20 16.59
C GLU A 11 -14.38 -29.06 15.06
N ALA A 12 -14.15 -27.84 14.58
CA ALA A 12 -13.86 -27.59 13.17
C ALA A 12 -12.34 -27.75 12.99
N GLY A 13 -11.93 -28.83 12.32
CA GLY A 13 -10.59 -29.10 11.77
C GLY A 13 -9.39 -28.64 12.60
N ALA A 14 -8.77 -29.55 13.34
CA ALA A 14 -7.47 -29.28 13.95
C ALA A 14 -6.49 -28.78 12.86
N PRO A 15 -5.86 -27.59 13.00
CA PRO A 15 -4.91 -27.12 12.00
C PRO A 15 -3.75 -28.11 11.91
N ASP A 16 -3.42 -28.49 10.68
CA ASP A 16 -2.35 -29.45 10.37
C ASP A 16 -1.04 -28.96 10.99
N THR A 17 -0.69 -29.54 12.13
CA THR A 17 0.47 -29.14 12.92
C THR A 17 1.68 -29.91 12.41
N LEU A 18 2.68 -29.19 11.89
CA LEU A 18 3.92 -29.79 11.43
C LEU A 18 4.86 -30.01 12.63
N CYS A 19 5.15 -31.27 12.95
CA CYS A 19 6.04 -31.62 14.05
C CYS A 19 7.48 -31.89 13.57
N ARG A 20 8.45 -31.29 14.26
CA ARG A 20 9.89 -31.47 14.07
C ARG A 20 10.60 -31.59 15.44
N PRO A 21 11.87 -32.06 15.50
CA PRO A 21 12.63 -32.11 16.76
C PRO A 21 12.69 -30.75 17.49
N GLU A 22 12.72 -29.66 16.74
CA GLU A 22 12.80 -28.28 17.21
C GLU A 22 11.45 -27.74 17.76
N GLY A 23 10.35 -28.46 17.53
CA GLY A 23 9.03 -28.09 18.02
C GLY A 23 7.89 -28.40 17.04
N ALA A 24 6.70 -27.92 17.40
CA ALA A 24 5.51 -28.01 16.57
C ALA A 24 5.23 -26.65 15.92
N TYR A 25 4.96 -26.65 14.62
CA TYR A 25 4.70 -25.45 13.83
C TYR A 25 3.27 -25.47 13.31
N ARG A 26 2.63 -24.30 13.29
CA ARG A 26 1.34 -24.10 12.62
C ARG A 26 1.40 -22.84 11.76
N VAL A 27 0.69 -22.86 10.65
CA VAL A 27 0.46 -21.68 9.82
C VAL A 27 -0.88 -21.05 10.21
N VAL A 28 -0.88 -19.75 10.43
CA VAL A 28 -2.04 -18.91 10.67
C VAL A 28 -1.98 -17.80 9.64
N LEU A 29 -2.91 -17.78 8.69
CA LEU A 29 -2.91 -16.75 7.65
C LEU A 29 -2.95 -15.35 8.28
N PRO A 30 -2.16 -14.38 7.77
CA PRO A 30 -2.31 -13.00 8.19
C PRO A 30 -3.68 -12.47 7.77
N ASP A 31 -4.14 -11.43 8.46
CA ASP A 31 -5.21 -10.58 7.93
C ASP A 31 -4.74 -9.83 6.68
N TRP A 32 -5.67 -9.31 5.88
CA TRP A 32 -5.34 -8.60 4.64
C TRP A 32 -4.41 -7.40 4.86
N GLY A 33 -4.63 -6.60 5.90
CA GLY A 33 -3.72 -5.51 6.24
C GLY A 33 -2.33 -5.99 6.66
N GLY A 34 -2.22 -7.16 7.30
CA GLY A 34 -0.95 -7.82 7.58
C GLY A 34 -0.25 -8.33 6.32
N TRP A 35 -1.01 -8.86 5.37
CA TRP A 35 -0.54 -9.28 4.06
C TRP A 35 0.01 -8.10 3.24
N LEU A 36 -0.73 -7.00 3.15
CA LEU A 36 -0.27 -5.79 2.47
C LEU A 36 1.04 -5.24 3.04
N ARG A 37 1.21 -5.24 4.36
CA ARG A 37 2.48 -4.82 4.99
C ARG A 37 3.65 -5.75 4.68
N ILE A 38 3.39 -7.05 4.48
CA ILE A 38 4.42 -8.00 4.06
C ILE A 38 4.87 -7.67 2.63
N LEU A 39 3.91 -7.38 1.73
CA LEU A 39 4.21 -6.97 0.35
C LEU A 39 4.97 -5.64 0.30
N ASP A 40 4.51 -4.64 1.06
CA ASP A 40 5.10 -3.31 1.12
C ASP A 40 6.53 -3.35 1.67
N GLY A 41 6.78 -4.08 2.75
CA GLY A 41 8.14 -4.27 3.28
C GLY A 41 9.07 -5.09 2.39
N ALA A 42 8.53 -5.80 1.39
CA ALA A 42 9.28 -6.53 0.39
C ALA A 42 9.43 -5.76 -0.93
N ALA A 43 8.73 -4.64 -1.12
CA ALA A 43 8.97 -3.75 -2.24
C ALA A 43 10.41 -3.23 -2.14
N GLY A 44 11.21 -3.49 -3.18
CA GLY A 44 12.61 -3.06 -3.20
C GLY A 44 12.73 -1.55 -3.38
N ASP A 45 13.81 -0.96 -2.87
CA ASP A 45 14.22 0.42 -3.13
C ASP A 45 14.80 0.51 -4.56
N GLY A 46 13.96 0.32 -5.58
CA GLY A 46 14.40 0.22 -6.97
C GLY A 46 14.18 1.50 -7.76
N ASP A 47 15.18 2.38 -7.80
CA ASP A 47 15.31 3.52 -8.76
C ASP A 47 15.69 3.07 -10.19
N GLY A 48 15.48 1.80 -10.54
CA GLY A 48 15.88 1.23 -11.84
C GLY A 48 14.79 1.33 -12.90
N GLU A 49 15.18 1.64 -14.15
CA GLU A 49 14.32 1.66 -15.34
C GLU A 49 13.59 0.32 -15.61
N ASP A 50 14.07 -0.77 -15.00
CA ASP A 50 13.37 -2.05 -14.92
C ASP A 50 12.76 -2.17 -13.52
N GLY A 51 11.43 -1.93 -13.43
CA GLY A 51 10.71 -1.69 -12.18
C GLY A 51 11.13 -2.56 -10.99
N ALA A 52 11.14 -1.94 -9.80
CA ALA A 52 11.54 -2.53 -8.53
C ALA A 52 11.02 -3.98 -8.36
N GLN A 53 11.92 -4.95 -8.52
CA GLN A 53 11.59 -6.35 -8.26
C GLN A 53 11.47 -6.54 -6.75
N ALA A 54 10.35 -7.12 -6.30
CA ALA A 54 10.17 -7.43 -4.89
C ALA A 54 11.32 -8.32 -4.39
N ASP A 55 11.90 -7.96 -3.24
CA ASP A 55 12.90 -8.78 -2.56
C ASP A 55 12.21 -10.04 -2.04
N VAL A 56 12.37 -11.13 -2.80
CA VAL A 56 11.74 -12.43 -2.51
C VAL A 56 12.16 -12.93 -1.13
N ASP A 57 13.40 -12.69 -0.70
CA ASP A 57 13.87 -13.12 0.61
C ASP A 57 13.19 -12.32 1.71
N ARG A 58 13.06 -11.00 1.56
CA ARG A 58 12.27 -10.17 2.51
C ARG A 58 10.81 -10.59 2.56
N LEU A 59 10.21 -10.89 1.41
CA LEU A 59 8.83 -11.35 1.32
C LEU A 59 8.64 -12.67 2.09
N LEU A 60 9.49 -13.66 1.83
CA LEU A 60 9.45 -14.96 2.48
C LEU A 60 9.67 -14.84 3.99
N GLN A 61 10.67 -14.07 4.40
CA GLN A 61 10.94 -13.84 5.83
C GLN A 61 9.78 -13.12 6.53
N GLY A 62 9.21 -12.08 5.90
CA GLY A 62 8.08 -11.33 6.42
C GLY A 62 6.84 -12.22 6.58
N TRP A 63 6.55 -13.03 5.55
CA TRP A 63 5.46 -14.00 5.58
C TRP A 63 5.66 -15.03 6.69
N LEU A 64 6.83 -15.69 6.76
CA LEU A 64 7.12 -16.72 7.77
C LEU A 64 6.98 -16.15 9.19
N ARG A 65 7.53 -14.98 9.49
CA ARG A 65 7.44 -14.36 10.82
C ARG A 65 5.99 -14.05 11.22
N ARG A 66 5.16 -13.64 10.26
CA ARG A 66 3.79 -13.21 10.54
C ARG A 66 2.78 -14.36 10.52
N ALA A 67 2.98 -15.34 9.65
CA ALA A 67 2.07 -16.45 9.46
C ALA A 67 2.40 -17.68 10.32
N VAL A 68 3.67 -17.92 10.64
CA VAL A 68 4.06 -19.13 11.38
C VAL A 68 3.97 -18.90 12.89
N ARG A 69 3.45 -19.90 13.60
CA ARG A 69 3.56 -20.01 15.06
C ARG A 69 4.31 -21.27 15.44
N LEU A 70 5.21 -21.16 16.40
CA LEU A 70 6.02 -22.24 16.94
C LEU A 70 5.61 -22.52 18.38
N ARG A 71 5.43 -23.80 18.70
CA ARG A 71 5.40 -24.32 20.06
C ARG A 71 6.68 -25.15 20.28
N PRO A 72 7.66 -24.61 21.01
CA PRO A 72 8.88 -25.36 21.35
C PRO A 72 8.58 -26.64 22.14
N PRO A 73 9.51 -27.62 22.17
CA PRO A 73 9.36 -28.82 22.99
C PRO A 73 9.13 -28.46 24.45
N GLY A 74 8.10 -29.07 25.06
CA GLY A 74 7.72 -28.81 26.45
C GLY A 74 6.95 -27.50 26.70
N ALA A 75 6.75 -26.66 25.68
CA ALA A 75 5.88 -25.50 25.79
C ALA A 75 4.40 -25.88 25.64
N ALA A 76 3.52 -25.20 26.37
CA ALA A 76 2.08 -25.42 26.28
C ALA A 76 1.44 -24.72 25.06
N GLU A 77 1.98 -23.57 24.66
CA GLU A 77 1.34 -22.65 23.73
C GLU A 77 2.17 -22.37 22.48
N PHE A 78 1.49 -22.01 21.39
CA PHE A 78 2.10 -21.55 20.15
C PHE A 78 2.35 -20.04 20.19
N ALA A 79 3.57 -19.61 19.93
CA ALA A 79 3.99 -18.21 19.88
C ALA A 79 4.40 -17.79 18.46
N PRO A 80 4.36 -16.49 18.11
CA PRO A 80 4.95 -15.96 16.87
C PRO A 80 6.40 -16.38 16.70
N LEU A 81 6.79 -16.67 15.46
CA LEU A 81 8.16 -17.05 15.14
C LEU A 81 9.09 -15.84 15.29
N ALA A 82 10.04 -15.91 16.23
CA ALA A 82 10.95 -14.82 16.53
C ALA A 82 12.05 -14.61 15.47
N SER A 83 12.50 -15.69 14.81
CA SER A 83 13.55 -15.64 13.79
C SER A 83 13.38 -16.75 12.75
N VAL A 84 13.79 -16.44 11.53
CA VAL A 84 13.79 -17.31 10.34
C VAL A 84 15.21 -17.65 9.87
N ALA A 85 16.24 -16.97 10.39
CA ALA A 85 17.61 -17.04 9.89
C ALA A 85 18.27 -18.42 10.02
N ALA A 86 17.77 -19.25 10.95
CA ALA A 86 18.27 -20.61 11.20
C ALA A 86 17.24 -21.69 10.83
N MET A 87 16.20 -21.34 10.06
CA MET A 87 15.19 -22.31 9.63
C MET A 87 15.77 -23.20 8.52
N PRO A 88 15.70 -24.53 8.64
CA PRO A 88 16.04 -25.44 7.55
C PRO A 88 15.17 -25.16 6.31
N ALA A 89 15.76 -25.23 5.12
CA ALA A 89 15.07 -24.93 3.87
C ALA A 89 13.86 -25.85 3.64
N ASP A 90 14.00 -27.15 3.92
CA ASP A 90 12.92 -28.12 3.80
C ASP A 90 11.73 -27.82 4.72
N LEU A 91 12.00 -27.25 5.90
CA LEU A 91 10.96 -26.79 6.82
C LEU A 91 10.29 -25.52 6.29
N ALA A 92 11.06 -24.55 5.79
CA ALA A 92 10.50 -23.35 5.18
C ALA A 92 9.59 -23.70 3.99
N ASP A 93 10.04 -24.59 3.11
CA ASP A 93 9.27 -25.07 1.95
C ASP A 93 7.97 -25.78 2.37
N ALA A 94 8.03 -26.64 3.39
CA ALA A 94 6.84 -27.31 3.91
C ALA A 94 5.83 -26.32 4.50
N LEU A 95 6.30 -25.29 5.23
CA LEU A 95 5.45 -24.25 5.79
C LEU A 95 4.84 -23.36 4.70
N LEU A 96 5.60 -23.03 3.65
CA LEU A 96 5.12 -22.27 2.50
C LEU A 96 4.05 -23.05 1.72
N ALA A 97 4.28 -24.35 1.48
CA ALA A 97 3.29 -25.21 0.83
C ALA A 97 1.99 -25.29 1.63
N GLU A 98 2.09 -25.39 2.97
CA GLU A 98 0.94 -25.36 3.86
C GLU A 98 0.23 -23.99 3.81
N GLY A 99 0.98 -22.89 3.80
CA GLY A 99 0.44 -21.54 3.62
C GLY A 99 -0.34 -21.37 2.32
N ALA A 100 0.21 -21.84 1.20
CA ALA A 100 -0.45 -21.82 -0.10
C ALA A 100 -1.76 -22.64 -0.08
N ARG A 101 -1.72 -23.84 0.51
CA ARG A 101 -2.92 -24.68 0.70
C ARG A 101 -4.00 -23.97 1.52
N LEU A 102 -3.62 -23.25 2.57
CA LEU A 102 -4.54 -22.49 3.42
C LEU A 102 -5.13 -21.28 2.69
N PHE A 103 -4.35 -20.53 1.92
CA PHE A 103 -4.88 -19.44 1.08
C PHE A 103 -5.90 -19.95 0.06
N ASP A 104 -5.58 -21.06 -0.59
CA ASP A 104 -6.49 -21.74 -1.51
C ASP A 104 -7.77 -22.21 -0.81
N ALA A 105 -7.66 -22.74 0.41
CA ALA A 105 -8.81 -23.15 1.20
C ALA A 105 -9.66 -21.96 1.64
N GLU A 106 -9.06 -20.85 2.05
CA GLU A 106 -9.74 -19.59 2.38
C GLU A 106 -10.52 -19.08 1.16
N ALA A 107 -9.87 -18.98 0.00
CA ALA A 107 -10.50 -18.51 -1.23
C ALA A 107 -11.70 -19.39 -1.64
N ARG A 108 -11.56 -20.72 -1.56
CA ARG A 108 -12.67 -21.66 -1.84
C ARG A 108 -13.79 -21.57 -0.82
N ALA A 109 -13.47 -21.45 0.46
CA ALA A 109 -14.46 -21.37 1.54
C ALA A 109 -15.30 -20.08 1.45
N LEU A 110 -14.68 -18.98 0.99
CA LEU A 110 -15.39 -17.71 0.79
C LEU A 110 -16.38 -17.74 -0.38
N ASP A 111 -16.19 -18.60 -1.39
CA ASP A 111 -17.01 -18.69 -2.62
C ASP A 111 -17.43 -17.31 -3.15
N LEU A 112 -16.44 -16.46 -3.41
CA LEU A 112 -16.66 -15.06 -3.75
C LEU A 112 -17.39 -14.93 -5.10
N ARG A 113 -18.53 -14.24 -5.08
CA ARG A 113 -19.31 -13.92 -6.28
C ARG A 113 -19.36 -12.42 -6.49
N VAL A 114 -18.95 -11.98 -7.67
CA VAL A 114 -18.94 -10.58 -8.07
C VAL A 114 -20.08 -10.34 -9.07
N THR A 115 -20.94 -9.38 -8.80
CA THR A 115 -21.99 -8.93 -9.73
C THR A 115 -21.91 -7.43 -9.91
N ARG A 116 -21.91 -6.95 -11.16
CA ARG A 116 -22.01 -5.52 -11.48
C ARG A 116 -23.47 -5.10 -11.55
N ASP A 117 -23.79 -3.95 -10.96
CA ASP A 117 -25.12 -3.34 -10.94
C ASP A 117 -24.97 -1.83 -11.21
N GLY A 118 -25.14 -1.44 -12.48
CA GLY A 118 -24.79 -0.11 -12.97
C GLY A 118 -23.32 0.21 -12.70
N ASP A 119 -23.08 1.34 -12.04
CA ASP A 119 -21.74 1.80 -11.66
C ASP A 119 -21.24 1.16 -10.35
N THR A 120 -22.01 0.26 -9.73
CA THR A 120 -21.61 -0.39 -8.49
C THR A 120 -21.22 -1.85 -8.70
N VAL A 121 -20.36 -2.36 -7.83
CA VAL A 121 -20.05 -3.80 -7.74
C VAL A 121 -20.59 -4.34 -6.43
N VAL A 122 -21.24 -5.50 -6.48
CA VAL A 122 -21.66 -6.25 -5.29
C VAL A 122 -20.84 -7.53 -5.21
N LEU A 123 -20.07 -7.65 -4.13
CA LEU A 123 -19.31 -8.82 -3.74
C LEU A 123 -20.09 -9.61 -2.69
N ARG A 124 -20.40 -10.88 -2.97
CA ARG A 124 -21.09 -11.79 -2.03
C ARG A 124 -20.17 -12.92 -1.64
N CYS A 125 -20.22 -13.33 -0.38
CA CYS A 125 -19.53 -14.51 0.12
C CYS A 125 -20.53 -15.65 0.39
N ALA A 126 -20.04 -16.88 0.49
CA ALA A 126 -20.83 -18.00 1.00
C ALA A 126 -21.41 -17.71 2.40
N ALA A 127 -22.58 -18.29 2.67
CA ALA A 127 -23.22 -18.20 3.98
C ALA A 127 -22.30 -18.78 5.07
N GLY A 128 -22.12 -18.04 6.17
CA GLY A 128 -21.27 -18.44 7.30
C GLY A 128 -19.90 -17.75 7.39
N SER A 129 -19.52 -16.94 6.41
CA SER A 129 -18.27 -16.16 6.42
C SER A 129 -18.29 -14.92 7.33
N GLY A 130 -19.43 -14.59 7.95
CA GLY A 130 -19.61 -13.38 8.78
C GLY A 130 -19.84 -12.08 8.00
N VAL A 131 -19.60 -12.06 6.68
CA VAL A 131 -19.89 -10.93 5.79
C VAL A 131 -20.76 -11.42 4.62
N SER A 132 -22.05 -11.08 4.63
CA SER A 132 -23.01 -11.60 3.64
C SER A 132 -22.84 -10.96 2.26
N ALA A 133 -22.71 -9.64 2.20
CA ALA A 133 -22.51 -8.90 0.96
C ALA A 133 -21.93 -7.51 1.19
N LEU A 134 -20.99 -7.14 0.31
CA LEU A 134 -20.33 -5.84 0.25
C LEU A 134 -20.70 -5.16 -1.07
N ARG A 135 -20.99 -3.86 -1.03
CA ARG A 135 -21.23 -3.04 -2.20
C ARG A 135 -20.10 -2.03 -2.31
N LEU A 136 -19.52 -1.95 -3.50
CA LEU A 136 -18.49 -1.01 -3.88
C LEU A 136 -19.08 0.03 -4.82
N ARG A 137 -18.64 1.28 -4.65
CA ARG A 137 -18.93 2.39 -5.55
C ARG A 137 -17.62 2.94 -6.13
N PRO A 138 -17.67 3.61 -7.29
CA PRO A 138 -16.52 4.34 -7.80
C PRO A 138 -16.21 5.50 -6.86
N LEU A 139 -14.91 5.81 -6.78
CA LEU A 139 -14.41 7.01 -6.11
C LEU A 139 -14.06 8.06 -7.16
N SER A 140 -14.44 9.30 -6.89
CA SER A 140 -13.94 10.45 -7.64
C SER A 140 -12.43 10.64 -7.43
N LEU A 141 -11.76 11.34 -8.35
CA LEU A 141 -10.34 11.69 -8.18
C LEU A 141 -10.08 12.41 -6.85
N ALA A 142 -10.98 13.33 -6.46
CA ALA A 142 -10.90 14.05 -5.20
C ALA A 142 -10.95 13.12 -3.97
N GLU A 143 -11.81 12.10 -3.98
CA GLU A 143 -11.88 11.11 -2.90
C GLU A 143 -10.64 10.21 -2.85
N ARG A 144 -10.11 9.83 -4.01
CA ARG A 144 -8.85 9.06 -4.11
C ARG A 144 -7.68 9.87 -3.55
N ASN A 145 -7.58 11.15 -3.90
CA ASN A 145 -6.53 12.03 -3.39
C ASN A 145 -6.67 12.26 -1.88
N ALA A 146 -7.90 12.41 -1.38
CA ALA A 146 -8.16 12.46 0.06
C ALA A 146 -7.75 11.17 0.78
N CYS A 147 -7.86 10.01 0.12
CA CYS A 147 -7.34 8.74 0.64
C CYS A 147 -5.81 8.67 0.56
N LEU A 148 -5.17 9.19 -0.48
CA LEU A 148 -3.73 9.12 -0.70
C LEU A 148 -2.94 10.02 0.25
N ARG A 149 -3.36 11.27 0.42
CA ARG A 149 -2.59 12.31 1.13
C ARG A 149 -2.08 11.92 2.52
N PRO A 150 -2.86 11.25 3.40
CA PRO A 150 -2.38 10.83 4.72
C PRO A 150 -1.28 9.76 4.69
N HIS A 151 -1.07 9.12 3.54
CA HIS A 151 -0.13 8.02 3.34
C HIS A 151 1.08 8.46 2.51
N LEU A 152 1.18 9.74 2.17
CA LEU A 152 2.36 10.31 1.54
C LEU A 152 3.33 10.82 2.60
N GLY A 153 4.63 10.63 2.36
CA GLY A 153 5.68 11.07 3.25
C GLY A 153 7.03 11.21 2.55
N LEU A 154 8.06 11.41 3.37
CA LEU A 154 9.45 11.45 2.91
C LEU A 154 10.26 10.42 3.71
N VAL A 155 11.06 9.64 3.00
CA VAL A 155 12.07 8.75 3.57
C VAL A 155 13.41 9.18 2.98
N ASP A 156 14.32 9.63 3.84
CA ASP A 156 15.63 10.17 3.44
C ASP A 156 15.55 11.30 2.39
N GLY A 157 14.48 12.10 2.44
CA GLY A 157 14.24 13.21 1.51
C GLY A 157 13.64 12.80 0.16
N VAL A 158 13.35 11.50 -0.04
CA VAL A 158 12.71 10.97 -1.24
C VAL A 158 11.20 10.79 -0.98
N PRO A 159 10.32 11.18 -1.93
CA PRO A 159 8.88 10.89 -1.85
C PRO A 159 8.62 9.40 -1.63
N SER A 160 7.84 9.10 -0.60
CA SER A 160 7.44 7.74 -0.24
C SER A 160 5.93 7.68 -0.03
N VAL A 161 5.36 6.51 -0.30
CA VAL A 161 3.93 6.22 -0.12
C VAL A 161 3.83 4.99 0.77
N ASP A 162 3.07 5.08 1.87
CA ASP A 162 2.57 3.91 2.61
C ASP A 162 1.50 3.22 1.75
N ALA A 163 1.95 2.38 0.81
CA ALA A 163 1.09 1.75 -0.18
C ALA A 163 0.05 0.84 0.48
N ALA A 164 0.45 0.13 1.55
CA ALA A 164 -0.45 -0.71 2.32
C ALA A 164 -1.58 0.11 2.97
N GLY A 165 -1.25 1.21 3.64
CA GLY A 165 -2.24 2.09 4.25
C GLY A 165 -3.15 2.77 3.23
N TYR A 166 -2.60 3.20 2.10
CA TYR A 166 -3.38 3.78 1.01
C TYR A 166 -4.38 2.79 0.42
N GLU A 167 -3.98 1.54 0.16
CA GLU A 167 -4.88 0.51 -0.38
C GLU A 167 -6.06 0.22 0.57
N ILE A 168 -5.77 0.11 1.87
CA ILE A 168 -6.79 -0.08 2.91
C ILE A 168 -7.76 1.13 2.93
N ALA A 169 -7.23 2.35 2.81
CA ALA A 169 -8.04 3.57 2.80
C ALA A 169 -8.95 3.62 1.56
N LEU A 170 -8.45 3.28 0.37
CA LEU A 170 -9.21 3.19 -0.87
C LEU A 170 -10.36 2.18 -0.77
N VAL A 171 -10.07 0.96 -0.31
CA VAL A 171 -11.08 -0.08 -0.16
C VAL A 171 -12.13 0.32 0.87
N ALA A 172 -11.73 0.90 2.00
CA ALA A 172 -12.67 1.39 3.01
C ALA A 172 -13.57 2.52 2.48
N ALA A 173 -13.03 3.47 1.72
CA ALA A 173 -13.80 4.60 1.18
C ALA A 173 -14.81 4.18 0.10
N SER A 174 -14.48 3.13 -0.66
CA SER A 174 -15.33 2.59 -1.74
C SER A 174 -16.37 1.58 -1.26
N THR A 175 -16.21 0.99 -0.07
CA THR A 175 -16.98 -0.19 0.36
C THR A 175 -17.99 0.11 1.47
N VAL A 176 -19.23 -0.37 1.27
CA VAL A 176 -20.29 -0.40 2.29
C VAL A 176 -20.87 -1.81 2.42
N LEU A 177 -21.48 -2.12 3.56
CA LEU A 177 -22.32 -3.30 3.71
C LEU A 177 -23.53 -3.18 2.77
N ALA A 178 -23.80 -4.22 1.97
CA ALA A 178 -24.94 -4.19 1.06
C ALA A 178 -26.27 -4.11 1.83
N GLU A 179 -26.32 -4.75 3.00
CA GLU A 179 -27.39 -4.66 3.98
C GLU A 179 -27.12 -3.48 4.93
N GLY A 180 -28.06 -2.54 5.01
CA GLY A 180 -27.96 -1.40 5.92
C GLY A 180 -27.03 -0.27 5.48
N GLY A 181 -26.22 -0.44 4.44
CA GLY A 181 -25.45 0.64 3.80
C GLY A 181 -24.33 1.24 4.66
N ARG A 182 -23.96 0.59 5.77
CA ARG A 182 -22.91 1.06 6.67
C ARG A 182 -21.54 0.96 5.99
N ALA A 183 -20.75 2.04 6.02
CA ALA A 183 -19.35 2.01 5.58
C ALA A 183 -18.49 1.15 6.52
N LEU A 184 -17.52 0.44 5.94
CA LEU A 184 -16.51 -0.28 6.72
C LEU A 184 -15.38 0.67 7.13
N GLY A 185 -14.99 0.62 8.39
CA GLY A 185 -13.80 1.33 8.86
C GLY A 185 -12.51 0.71 8.34
N ARG A 186 -11.42 1.49 8.30
CA ARG A 186 -10.09 1.00 7.85
C ARG A 186 -9.61 -0.22 8.65
N ALA A 187 -9.87 -0.27 9.95
CA ALA A 187 -9.52 -1.40 10.80
C ALA A 187 -10.34 -2.67 10.48
N GLU A 188 -11.63 -2.51 10.15
CA GLU A 188 -12.49 -3.63 9.72
C GLU A 188 -12.00 -4.19 8.38
N VAL A 189 -11.69 -3.30 7.43
CA VAL A 189 -11.14 -3.66 6.13
C VAL A 189 -9.77 -4.35 6.27
N ALA A 190 -8.88 -3.82 7.10
CA ALA A 190 -7.58 -4.41 7.35
C ALA A 190 -7.66 -5.82 7.98
N ALA A 191 -8.71 -6.09 8.75
CA ALA A 191 -8.93 -7.38 9.41
C ALA A 191 -9.61 -8.43 8.52
N LEU A 192 -9.94 -8.10 7.26
CA LEU A 192 -10.58 -9.05 6.34
C LEU A 192 -9.65 -10.23 6.02
N PRO A 193 -10.22 -11.40 5.67
CA PRO A 193 -9.48 -12.47 5.01
C PRO A 193 -8.75 -11.94 3.77
N VAL A 194 -7.56 -12.47 3.49
CA VAL A 194 -6.71 -11.98 2.39
C VAL A 194 -7.44 -12.08 1.06
N ALA A 195 -8.05 -13.22 0.76
CA ALA A 195 -8.76 -13.42 -0.51
C ALA A 195 -9.92 -12.44 -0.70
N LEU A 196 -10.62 -12.05 0.37
CA LEU A 196 -11.70 -11.06 0.31
C LEU A 196 -11.13 -9.64 0.12
N GLY A 197 -10.08 -9.28 0.86
CA GLY A 197 -9.42 -7.98 0.71
C GLY A 197 -8.84 -7.76 -0.70
N GLU A 198 -8.16 -8.77 -1.25
CA GLU A 198 -7.65 -8.75 -2.64
C GLU A 198 -8.78 -8.59 -3.67
N ALA A 199 -9.91 -9.28 -3.47
CA ALA A 199 -11.06 -9.14 -4.35
C ALA A 199 -11.65 -7.72 -4.29
N LEU A 200 -11.79 -7.15 -3.09
CA LEU A 200 -12.28 -5.78 -2.92
C LEU A 200 -11.35 -4.76 -3.57
N ALA A 201 -10.03 -4.87 -3.35
CA ALA A 201 -9.02 -4.01 -3.95
C ALA A 201 -9.09 -4.04 -5.48
N ARG A 202 -9.12 -5.24 -6.07
CA ARG A 202 -9.24 -5.42 -7.53
C ARG A 202 -10.50 -4.74 -8.09
N GLU A 203 -11.67 -4.97 -7.47
CA GLU A 203 -12.92 -4.38 -7.96
C GLU A 203 -12.99 -2.87 -7.71
N ALA A 204 -12.46 -2.36 -6.59
CA ALA A 204 -12.40 -0.93 -6.30
C ALA A 204 -11.56 -0.17 -7.35
N ARG A 205 -10.40 -0.73 -7.72
CA ARG A 205 -9.53 -0.20 -8.78
C ARG A 205 -10.21 -0.25 -10.14
N ALA A 206 -10.76 -1.42 -10.51
CA ALA A 206 -11.46 -1.59 -11.78
C ALA A 206 -12.65 -0.64 -11.96
N LEU A 207 -13.32 -0.25 -10.86
CA LEU A 207 -14.39 0.74 -10.87
C LEU A 207 -13.90 2.19 -10.99
N SER A 208 -12.77 2.53 -10.38
CA SER A 208 -12.37 3.94 -10.18
C SER A 208 -11.24 4.40 -11.10
N ASP A 209 -10.43 3.50 -11.65
CA ASP A 209 -9.25 3.84 -12.46
C ASP A 209 -9.58 4.50 -13.81
N PRO A 210 -10.59 4.03 -14.58
CA PRO A 210 -10.91 4.65 -15.87
C PRO A 210 -11.32 6.12 -15.75
N ASP A 211 -12.19 6.44 -14.79
CA ASP A 211 -12.69 7.81 -14.59
C ASP A 211 -11.60 8.74 -14.07
N ALA A 212 -10.77 8.26 -13.14
CA ALA A 212 -9.65 9.02 -12.61
C ALA A 212 -8.61 9.35 -13.70
N ALA A 213 -8.31 8.40 -14.60
CA ALA A 213 -7.39 8.63 -15.71
C ALA A 213 -7.93 9.71 -16.66
N ALA A 214 -9.21 9.61 -17.04
CA ALA A 214 -9.85 10.60 -17.91
C ALA A 214 -9.88 12.00 -17.29
N GLU A 215 -10.12 12.10 -15.98
CA GLU A 215 -10.10 13.37 -15.25
C GLU A 215 -8.69 13.99 -15.23
N ILE A 216 -7.65 13.19 -14.94
CA ILE A 216 -6.25 13.64 -14.97
C ILE A 216 -5.86 14.13 -16.37
N GLU A 217 -6.20 13.37 -17.42
CA GLU A 217 -5.94 13.77 -18.81
C GLU A 217 -6.62 15.09 -19.17
N ALA A 218 -7.88 15.28 -18.75
CA ALA A 218 -8.62 16.52 -18.97
C ALA A 218 -7.97 17.72 -18.26
N PHE A 219 -7.49 17.55 -17.02
CA PHE A 219 -6.76 18.58 -16.28
C PHE A 219 -5.45 18.97 -16.96
N LEU A 220 -4.66 17.97 -17.40
CA LEU A 220 -3.41 18.19 -18.12
C LEU A 220 -3.65 18.92 -19.45
N ALA A 221 -4.67 18.51 -20.21
CA ALA A 221 -5.03 19.14 -21.47
C ALA A 221 -5.52 20.58 -21.30
N ALA A 222 -6.18 20.90 -20.19
CA ALA A 222 -6.68 22.25 -19.89
C ALA A 222 -5.57 23.21 -19.42
N GLY A 223 -4.36 22.71 -19.12
CA GLY A 223 -3.26 23.52 -18.59
C GLY A 223 -3.59 24.19 -17.25
N LEU A 224 -4.57 23.64 -16.52
CA LEU A 224 -5.00 24.18 -15.24
C LEU A 224 -4.05 23.68 -14.14
N PRO A 225 -3.68 24.54 -13.18
CA PRO A 225 -2.97 24.08 -11.99
C PRO A 225 -3.87 23.11 -11.23
N HIS A 226 -3.45 21.85 -11.13
CA HIS A 226 -4.13 20.86 -10.32
C HIS A 226 -3.63 20.98 -8.87
N PRO A 227 -4.51 21.12 -7.86
CA PRO A 227 -4.09 21.38 -6.49
C PRO A 227 -3.16 20.28 -5.95
N ASP A 228 -3.37 19.02 -6.34
CA ASP A 228 -2.45 17.94 -5.95
C ASP A 228 -1.11 17.96 -6.70
N ILE A 229 -1.06 18.49 -7.94
CA ILE A 229 0.21 18.67 -8.68
C ILE A 229 1.00 19.82 -8.05
N GLU A 230 0.33 20.90 -7.65
CA GLU A 230 0.96 22.00 -6.90
C GLU A 230 1.48 21.52 -5.54
N LEU A 231 0.68 20.72 -4.83
CA LEU A 231 1.08 20.09 -3.56
C LEU A 231 2.30 19.19 -3.74
N ALA A 232 2.31 18.33 -4.76
CA ALA A 232 3.45 17.48 -5.08
C ALA A 232 4.70 18.32 -5.42
N GLY A 233 4.53 19.39 -6.19
CA GLY A 233 5.62 20.33 -6.51
C GLY A 233 6.20 21.02 -5.26
N LEU A 234 5.35 21.41 -4.31
CA LEU A 234 5.79 21.96 -3.01
C LEU A 234 6.55 20.93 -2.18
N CYS A 235 6.04 19.70 -2.10
CA CYS A 235 6.69 18.62 -1.35
C CYS A 235 8.08 18.32 -1.91
N LEU A 236 8.20 18.21 -3.24
CA LEU A 236 9.46 17.97 -3.93
C LEU A 236 10.46 19.12 -3.77
N ALA A 237 10.02 20.36 -3.99
CA ALA A 237 10.91 21.52 -3.99
C ALA A 237 11.46 21.86 -2.60
N TYR A 238 10.71 21.53 -1.54
CA TYR A 238 11.01 21.96 -0.18
C TYR A 238 11.20 20.83 0.82
N GLY A 239 11.15 19.57 0.38
CA GLY A 239 11.26 18.41 1.27
C GLY A 239 10.19 18.41 2.35
N LEU A 240 8.96 18.81 2.00
CA LEU A 240 7.81 18.78 2.90
C LEU A 240 7.02 17.49 2.70
N SER A 241 6.45 16.96 3.79
CA SER A 241 5.34 16.01 3.67
C SER A 241 4.06 16.73 3.21
N PRO A 242 3.09 16.03 2.60
CA PRO A 242 1.82 16.66 2.23
C PRO A 242 1.05 17.25 3.39
N ALA A 243 1.10 16.63 4.57
CA ALA A 243 0.49 17.19 5.78
C ALA A 243 1.12 18.53 6.19
N GLU A 244 2.45 18.65 6.10
CA GLU A 244 3.15 19.90 6.37
C GLU A 244 2.84 20.96 5.30
N ALA A 245 2.79 20.56 4.04
CA ALA A 245 2.47 21.46 2.93
C ALA A 245 1.02 21.97 2.97
N GLU A 246 0.06 21.13 3.37
CA GLU A 246 -1.35 21.52 3.58
C GLU A 246 -1.56 22.38 4.84
N ALA A 247 -0.73 22.18 5.87
CA ALA A 247 -0.75 23.00 7.08
C ALA A 247 -0.20 24.42 6.85
N LEU A 248 0.42 24.68 5.69
CA LEU A 248 0.89 26.02 5.34
C LEU A 248 -0.29 27.00 5.19
N PRO A 249 -0.17 28.23 5.71
CA PRO A 249 -1.12 29.28 5.38
C PRO A 249 -1.23 29.46 3.87
N ALA A 250 -2.44 29.62 3.33
CA ALA A 250 -2.67 29.69 1.88
C ALA A 250 -1.86 30.79 1.16
N ALA A 251 -1.52 31.87 1.86
CA ALA A 251 -0.62 32.90 1.33
C ALA A 251 0.83 32.40 1.19
N THR A 252 1.31 31.61 2.15
CA THR A 252 2.64 30.99 2.16
C THR A 252 2.74 29.89 1.11
N ALA A 253 1.76 28.99 1.03
CA ALA A 253 1.72 27.93 0.03
C ALA A 253 1.78 28.49 -1.40
N ARG A 254 0.99 29.54 -1.70
CA ARG A 254 1.03 30.21 -3.02
C ARG A 254 2.39 30.84 -3.34
N ARG A 255 3.05 31.47 -2.37
CA ARG A 255 4.38 32.08 -2.57
C ARG A 255 5.44 31.02 -2.82
N LEU A 256 5.42 29.92 -2.07
CA LEU A 256 6.33 28.79 -2.25
C LEU A 256 6.06 28.09 -3.59
N GLY A 257 4.79 27.93 -3.99
CA GLY A 257 4.44 27.35 -5.29
C GLY A 257 4.95 28.19 -6.45
N ALA A 258 4.75 29.52 -6.38
CA ALA A 258 5.30 30.45 -7.36
C ALA A 258 6.85 30.44 -7.39
N ALA A 259 7.50 30.34 -6.23
CA ALA A 259 8.95 30.25 -6.14
C ALA A 259 9.49 28.93 -6.73
N ALA A 260 8.85 27.79 -6.46
CA ALA A 260 9.20 26.51 -7.06
C ALA A 260 9.04 26.52 -8.59
N GLN A 261 7.97 27.13 -9.11
CA GLN A 261 7.78 27.32 -10.55
C GLN A 261 8.86 28.21 -11.17
N LEU A 262 9.25 29.30 -10.50
CA LEU A 262 10.32 30.18 -10.97
C LEU A 262 11.69 29.48 -10.99
N VAL A 263 12.00 28.69 -9.96
CA VAL A 263 13.24 27.90 -9.89
C VAL A 263 13.25 26.79 -10.94
N GLY A 264 12.13 26.09 -11.14
CA GLY A 264 11.98 25.07 -12.19
C GLY A 264 12.11 25.66 -13.60
N ALA A 265 11.48 26.81 -13.87
CA ALA A 265 11.60 27.51 -15.15
C ALA A 265 13.03 28.05 -15.39
N ALA A 266 13.71 28.53 -14.34
CA ALA A 266 15.10 28.97 -14.43
C ALA A 266 16.07 27.79 -14.63
N GLY A 267 15.83 26.64 -13.99
CA GLY A 267 16.60 25.41 -14.19
C GLY A 267 16.42 24.81 -15.58
N SER A 268 15.20 24.82 -16.12
CA SER A 268 14.92 24.41 -17.50
C SER A 268 15.52 25.37 -18.54
N ALA A 269 15.62 26.67 -18.22
CA ALA A 269 16.29 27.66 -19.07
C ALA A 269 17.83 27.61 -18.96
N ALA A 270 18.37 27.04 -17.88
CA ALA A 270 19.80 26.89 -17.64
C ALA A 270 20.39 25.56 -18.14
N THR A 271 19.60 24.74 -18.83
CA THR A 271 20.15 23.60 -19.59
C THR A 271 20.59 24.12 -20.96
N PRO A 272 21.88 24.41 -21.22
CA PRO A 272 22.30 24.65 -22.60
C PRO A 272 21.99 23.38 -23.38
N ALA A 273 21.30 23.53 -24.51
CA ALA A 273 21.11 22.47 -25.47
C ALA A 273 22.49 21.84 -25.77
N ILE A 274 22.76 20.66 -25.23
CA ILE A 274 23.86 19.81 -25.70
C ILE A 274 23.38 19.21 -27.02
N ALA A 275 23.29 20.07 -28.03
CA ALA A 275 23.06 19.71 -29.42
C ALA A 275 24.33 20.09 -30.18
N ASN A 276 25.11 19.07 -30.52
CA ASN A 276 26.08 19.05 -31.60
C ASN A 276 27.13 20.19 -31.61
N ARG A 277 28.20 20.02 -30.85
CA ARG A 277 29.50 20.61 -31.20
C ARG A 277 30.55 19.50 -31.34
N PRO A 278 31.38 19.51 -32.39
CA PRO A 278 32.48 18.55 -32.53
C PRO A 278 33.52 18.77 -31.42
N PRO A 279 34.32 17.75 -31.09
CA PRO A 279 35.40 17.90 -30.13
C PRO A 279 36.54 18.65 -30.83
N ASP A 280 36.89 19.85 -30.33
CA ASP A 280 38.23 20.42 -30.43
C ASP A 280 38.25 21.78 -29.71
N ASP A 281 38.87 21.83 -28.53
CA ASP A 281 39.91 22.81 -28.15
C ASP A 281 40.34 22.56 -26.69
N PRO A 282 41.61 22.18 -26.40
CA PRO A 282 42.10 22.04 -25.04
C PRO A 282 42.68 23.38 -24.56
N GLY A 283 41.83 24.28 -24.06
CA GLY A 283 42.34 25.52 -23.46
C GLY A 283 41.28 26.50 -22.96
N ARG A 284 41.27 26.71 -21.63
CA ARG A 284 40.55 27.76 -20.88
C ARG A 284 39.02 27.59 -20.84
N GLY A 285 38.32 27.76 -19.74
CA GLY A 285 38.63 28.25 -18.40
C GLY A 285 37.30 28.53 -17.69
N ALA A 286 37.31 28.42 -16.37
CA ALA A 286 36.31 28.92 -15.41
C ALA A 286 34.84 28.45 -15.56
N LEU A 287 34.43 27.58 -14.63
CA LEU A 287 33.04 27.54 -14.16
C LEU A 287 32.62 28.95 -13.69
N PRO A 288 31.51 29.52 -14.16
CA PRO A 288 30.98 30.73 -13.55
C PRO A 288 30.35 30.39 -12.19
N ASP A 289 31.01 30.81 -11.12
CA ASP A 289 30.43 31.02 -9.79
C ASP A 289 29.19 31.91 -9.92
N THR A 290 28.00 31.31 -9.94
CA THR A 290 26.73 32.04 -9.76
C THR A 290 25.80 31.27 -8.83
N LEU A 291 26.27 31.07 -7.59
CA LEU A 291 25.38 30.87 -6.44
C LEU A 291 24.73 32.23 -6.11
N THR A 292 23.54 32.47 -6.68
CA THR A 292 22.70 33.60 -6.28
C THR A 292 22.14 33.32 -4.88
N ARG A 293 22.81 33.84 -3.85
CA ARG A 293 22.25 33.92 -2.49
C ARG A 293 21.00 34.80 -2.52
N ILE A 294 19.82 34.19 -2.43
CA ILE A 294 18.59 34.92 -2.12
C ILE A 294 18.60 35.20 -0.62
N VAL A 295 18.86 36.46 -0.26
CA VAL A 295 18.68 36.95 1.12
C VAL A 295 17.21 37.29 1.29
N VAL A 296 16.48 36.46 2.04
CA VAL A 296 15.17 36.85 2.57
C VAL A 296 15.40 37.88 3.66
N ARG A 297 14.85 39.09 3.49
CA ARG A 297 14.76 40.08 4.56
C ARG A 297 13.41 39.92 5.25
N ASP A 298 13.47 39.73 6.56
CA ASP A 298 12.30 39.69 7.44
C ASP A 298 11.54 41.02 7.38
N GLY A 299 10.22 40.91 7.27
CA GLY A 299 9.24 41.99 7.39
C GLY A 299 7.97 41.45 8.01
#